data_AF-A0A963LSB3-F1
#
_entry.id   AF-A0A963LSB3-F1
#
_cell.length_a   1.000
_cell.length_b   1.000
_cell.length_c   1.000
_cell.angle_alpha   90.00
_cell.angle_beta   90.00
_cell.angle_gamma   90.00
#
_symmetry.space_group_name_H-M   'P 1'
#
loop_
_entity.id
_entity.type
_entity.pdbx_description
1 polymer ?
#
loop_
_entity_poly.entity_id
_entity_poly.type
_entity_poly.pdbx_seq_one_letter_code
_entity_poly.pdbx_strand_id
1 'polypeptide(L)' 'MAFAKGTRKYHRSGWLLAAALASTGSLHAEIVFHGSGTTLPGAEMVIEASRGETRGSNLFHSFSVFNVLGGDAAVFVGP' A
#
# COMPACT_ATOMS: atom_id res chain seq x y z
N MET A 1 -66.03 25.40 11.97
CA MET A 1 -64.81 24.95 12.68
C MET A 1 -64.08 23.97 11.78
N ALA A 2 -62.90 24.36 11.29
CA ALA A 2 -62.07 23.58 10.36
C ALA A 2 -60.75 23.23 11.06
N PHE A 3 -60.26 22.00 10.86
CA PHE A 3 -58.89 21.63 11.23
C PHE A 3 -58.22 20.96 10.03
N ALA A 4 -57.30 21.70 9.40
CA ALA A 4 -56.43 21.22 8.34
C ALA A 4 -55.30 20.36 8.93
N LYS A 5 -55.08 19.17 8.35
CA LYS A 5 -53.96 18.28 8.71
C LYS A 5 -52.68 18.81 8.05
N GLY A 6 -51.83 19.45 8.85
CA GLY A 6 -50.54 19.98 8.42
C GLY A 6 -49.57 18.88 7.97
N THR A 7 -48.91 19.15 6.85
CA THR A 7 -47.83 18.35 6.25
C THR A 7 -46.58 18.41 7.13
N ARG A 8 -45.84 17.29 7.24
CA ARG A 8 -44.42 17.32 7.61
C ARG A 8 -43.63 16.39 6.70
N LYS A 9 -43.04 17.01 5.66
CA LYS A 9 -41.94 16.43 4.88
C LYS A 9 -40.72 16.37 5.79
N TYR A 10 -40.31 15.19 6.19
CA TYR A 10 -39.02 15.03 6.87
C TYR A 10 -37.91 15.00 5.83
N HIS A 11 -36.93 15.87 6.07
CA HIS A 11 -35.84 16.20 5.18
C HIS A 11 -34.85 15.04 5.01
N ARG A 12 -34.51 14.80 3.75
CA ARG A 12 -33.28 14.17 3.26
C ARG A 12 -32.09 14.75 4.01
N SER A 13 -31.35 13.99 4.83
CA SER A 13 -30.01 14.39 5.32
C SER A 13 -29.21 13.28 6.03
N GLY A 14 -29.82 12.16 6.44
CA GLY A 14 -29.11 11.15 7.25
C GLY A 14 -28.15 10.21 6.51
N TRP A 15 -28.13 10.22 5.17
CA TRP A 15 -27.45 9.17 4.38
C TRP A 15 -26.06 9.55 3.85
N LEU A 16 -25.65 10.82 3.97
CA LEU A 16 -24.34 11.25 3.45
C LEU A 16 -23.18 11.03 4.42
N LEU A 17 -23.42 10.64 5.67
CA LEU A 17 -22.35 10.42 6.66
C LEU A 17 -21.86 8.97 6.77
N ALA A 18 -22.45 8.02 6.02
CA ALA A 18 -22.12 6.60 6.12
C ALA A 18 -21.11 6.10 5.05
N ALA A 19 -20.69 6.95 4.10
CA ALA A 19 -19.93 6.52 2.93
C ALA A 19 -18.39 6.71 3.03
N ALA A 20 -17.86 7.07 4.20
CA ALA A 20 -16.42 7.33 4.38
C ALA A 20 -15.69 6.19 5.11
N LEU A 21 -16.06 4.93 4.87
CA LEU A 21 -15.33 3.77 5.39
C LEU A 21 -14.06 3.52 4.56
N ALA A 22 -12.98 4.18 4.98
CA ALA A 22 -11.60 3.71 5.01
C ALA A 22 -11.09 2.91 3.80
N SER A 23 -10.54 3.62 2.82
CA SER A 23 -9.48 3.08 1.96
C SER A 23 -8.19 2.94 2.78
N THR A 24 -8.12 1.93 3.66
CA THR A 24 -6.87 1.54 4.30
C THR A 24 -6.10 0.69 3.30
N GLY A 25 -5.06 1.25 2.69
CA GLY A 25 -4.11 0.46 1.93
C GLY A 25 -3.49 -0.58 2.84
N SER A 26 -3.43 -1.84 2.42
CA SER A 26 -2.77 -2.89 3.17
C SER A 26 -1.29 -2.52 3.31
N LEU A 27 -0.82 -2.24 4.53
CA LEU A 27 0.61 -2.13 4.78
C LEU A 27 1.19 -3.54 4.75
N HIS A 28 2.02 -3.84 3.76
CA HIS A 28 2.82 -5.06 3.72
C HIS A 28 4.28 -4.73 3.39
N ALA A 29 5.19 -5.61 3.79
CA ALA A 29 6.54 -5.60 3.25
C ALA A 29 6.51 -5.96 1.76
N GLU A 30 7.23 -5.16 0.98
CA GLU A 30 7.36 -5.33 -0.45
C GLU A 30 8.62 -4.64 -0.95
N ILE A 31 9.32 -5.32 -1.86
CA ILE A 31 10.37 -4.74 -2.67
C ILE A 31 10.00 -4.90 -4.14
N VAL A 32 10.02 -3.80 -4.89
CA VAL A 32 9.82 -3.79 -6.34
C VAL A 32 11.09 -3.29 -7.01
N PHE A 33 11.67 -4.10 -7.89
CA PHE A 33 12.88 -3.73 -8.61
C PHE A 33 12.59 -2.72 -9.71
N HIS A 34 13.46 -1.72 -9.80
CA HIS A 34 13.38 -0.73 -10.87
C HIS A 34 13.68 -1.38 -12.23
N GLY A 35 13.00 -0.93 -13.28
CA GLY A 35 13.14 -1.48 -14.64
C GLY A 35 12.37 -2.78 -14.87
N SER A 36 12.62 -3.82 -14.08
CA SER A 36 11.95 -5.12 -14.26
C SER A 36 10.52 -5.14 -13.71
N GLY A 37 10.22 -4.30 -12.71
CA GLY A 37 8.94 -4.32 -12.01
C GLY A 37 8.70 -5.61 -11.22
N THR A 38 9.73 -6.44 -11.04
CA THR A 38 9.60 -7.70 -10.30
C THR A 38 9.39 -7.39 -8.82
N THR A 39 8.41 -8.04 -8.22
CA THR A 39 8.06 -7.89 -6.80
C THR A 39 8.61 -9.04 -5.97
N LEU A 40 9.13 -8.72 -4.78
CA LEU A 40 9.37 -9.64 -3.68
C LEU A 40 8.40 -9.29 -2.54
N PRO A 41 7.35 -10.09 -2.31
CA PRO A 41 6.44 -9.90 -1.19
C PRO A 41 6.89 -10.71 0.03
N GLY A 42 6.46 -10.28 1.21
CA GLY A 42 6.48 -11.11 2.42
C GLY A 42 7.54 -10.74 3.46
N ALA A 43 7.61 -11.56 4.51
CA ALA A 43 8.38 -11.26 5.72
C ALA A 43 9.90 -11.42 5.56
N GLU A 44 10.36 -12.23 4.61
CA GLU A 44 11.78 -12.37 4.30
C GLU A 44 11.97 -12.26 2.79
N MET A 45 12.57 -11.15 2.35
CA MET A 45 12.77 -10.81 0.95
C MET A 45 14.26 -10.95 0.61
N VAL A 46 14.61 -12.05 -0.06
CA VAL A 46 15.99 -12.33 -0.48
C VAL A 46 16.32 -11.58 -1.77
N ILE A 47 17.30 -10.69 -1.69
CA ILE A 47 17.80 -9.84 -2.76
C ILE A 47 19.14 -10.39 -3.23
N GLU A 48 19.10 -11.22 -4.27
CA GLU A 48 20.29 -11.78 -4.86
C GLU A 48 21.13 -10.74 -5.62
N ALA A 49 22.44 -10.97 -5.69
CA ALA A 49 23.36 -10.19 -6.51
C ALA A 49 23.00 -10.19 -8.00
N SER A 50 22.35 -11.26 -8.49
CA SER A 50 21.84 -11.38 -9.85
C SER A 50 20.81 -10.30 -10.22
N ARG A 51 20.22 -9.63 -9.23
CA ARG A 51 19.23 -8.54 -9.40
C ARG A 51 19.85 -7.14 -9.32
N GLY A 52 21.16 -7.04 -9.15
CA GLY A 52 21.89 -5.78 -9.11
C GLY A 52 22.78 -5.57 -10.33
N GLU A 53 23.44 -4.42 -10.37
CA GLU A 53 24.45 -4.06 -11.36
C GLU A 53 25.78 -3.82 -10.63
N THR A 54 26.84 -4.50 -11.04
CA THR A 54 28.18 -4.29 -10.49
C THR A 54 28.89 -3.16 -11.23
N ARG A 55 29.35 -2.14 -10.50
CA ARG A 55 30.19 -1.06 -11.04
C ARG A 55 31.46 -0.94 -10.22
N GLY A 56 32.60 -1.30 -10.82
CA GLY A 56 33.86 -1.46 -10.10
C GLY A 56 33.76 -2.60 -9.09
N SER A 57 34.06 -2.31 -7.82
CA SER A 57 33.98 -3.28 -6.71
C SER A 57 32.65 -3.23 -5.95
N ASN A 58 31.67 -2.47 -6.43
CA ASN A 58 30.41 -2.25 -5.71
C ASN A 58 29.25 -2.89 -6.47
N LEU A 59 28.34 -3.53 -5.74
CA LEU A 59 27.08 -4.04 -6.24
C LEU A 59 25.95 -3.05 -5.91
N PHE A 60 25.21 -2.63 -6.92
CA PHE A 60 24.11 -1.67 -6.79
C PHE A 60 22.78 -2.33 -7.11
N HIS A 61 21.80 -2.16 -6.24
CA HIS A 61 20.40 -2.50 -6.51
C HIS A 61 19.57 -1.23 -6.63
N SER A 62 18.55 -1.27 -7.47
CA SER A 62 17.63 -0.15 -7.68
C SER A 62 16.19 -0.63 -7.52
N PHE A 63 15.41 0.13 -6.77
CA PHE A 63 14.05 -0.22 -6.38
C PHE A 63 13.10 0.94 -6.70
N SER A 64 11.91 0.63 -7.21
CA SER A 64 10.81 1.60 -7.31
C SER A 64 9.99 1.64 -6.02
N VAL A 65 9.93 0.52 -5.29
CA VAL A 65 9.36 0.40 -3.95
C VAL A 65 10.33 -0.39 -3.09
N PHE A 66 10.63 0.11 -1.90
CA PHE A 66 11.41 -0.61 -0.89
C PHE A 66 10.76 -0.38 0.47
N ASN A 67 9.88 -1.28 0.87
CA ASN A 67 9.15 -1.22 2.12
C ASN A 67 9.43 -2.49 2.95
N VAL A 68 10.01 -2.31 4.13
CA VAL A 68 10.27 -3.39 5.09
C VAL A 68 9.61 -2.97 6.40
N LEU A 69 8.67 -3.76 6.90
CA LEU A 69 7.94 -3.43 8.12
C LEU A 69 8.58 -4.09 9.35
N GLY A 70 8.08 -3.75 10.54
CA GLY A 70 8.58 -4.32 11.78
C GLY A 70 8.36 -5.84 11.82
N GLY A 71 9.44 -6.59 12.00
CA GLY A 71 9.43 -8.06 12.00
C GLY A 71 9.81 -8.69 10.65
N ASP A 72 9.88 -7.88 9.59
CA ASP A 72 10.29 -8.32 8.26
C ASP A 72 11.79 -8.07 8.03
N ALA A 73 12.35 -8.72 7.01
CA ALA A 73 13.75 -8.61 6.64
C ALA A 73 13.95 -8.51 5.12
N ALA A 74 14.88 -7.66 4.72
CA ALA A 74 15.47 -7.66 3.38
C ALA A 74 16.88 -8.23 3.48
N VAL A 75 17.12 -9.39 2.86
CA VAL A 75 18.38 -10.15 2.97
C VAL A 75 19.15 -10.02 1.67
N PHE A 76 20.26 -9.30 1.70
CA PHE A 76 21.13 -9.14 0.53
C PHE A 76 22.14 -10.30 0.47
N VAL A 77 22.21 -10.96 -0.68
CA VAL A 77 23.13 -12.08 -0.92
C VAL A 77 24.06 -11.69 -2.06
N GLY A 78 25.35 -11.53 -1.76
CA GLY A 78 26.35 -11.08 -2.72
C GLY A 78 27.71 -10.82 -2.09
N PRO A 79 28.70 -10.42 -2.91
CA PRO A 79 30.04 -10.03 -2.46
C PRO A 79 30.05 -8.77 -1.60
#